data_AF-A0A2N5KB94-F1
#
_entry.id   AF-A0A2N5KB94-F1
#
_cell.length_a   1.000
_cell.length_b   1.000
_cell.length_c   1.000
_cell.angle_alpha   90.00
_cell.angle_beta   90.00
_cell.angle_gamma   90.00
#
_symmetry.space_group_name_H-M   'P 1'
#
loop_
_entity.id
_entity.type
_entity.pdbx_description
1 polymer ?
#
loop_
_entity_poly.entity_id
_entity_poly.type
_entity_poly.pdbx_seq_one_letter_code
_entity_poly.pdbx_strand_id
1 'polypeptide(L)'
;MLPVLRVMFLLGLFVALLPASTAARAAKRCFPETKQCIDGRFEEFWTQNGGLPVFGFAITAQANETNRDTGKKIPTQWMERNRFESHPENKAPYDVLLGRLGDDRLRQLGRDWQKEPRESGQKAGCLWFEQTGHNVCNQSGSIGFRTYWETHGLEFDGQPGTSYAESLALFGLPLTEPKVELNTSRDRVVTQWFERARFEYHPNKPAEFKVLLGLLGNEVRFKWAAPR
;
A
#
# COMPACT_ATOMS: atom_id res chain seq x y z
N MET A 1 -61.86 -8.76 -53.03
CA MET A 1 -60.42 -8.49 -52.88
C MET A 1 -60.27 -7.35 -51.88
N LEU A 2 -59.43 -7.53 -50.86
CA LEU A 2 -59.42 -6.84 -49.56
C LEU A 2 -59.02 -5.34 -49.59
N PRO A 3 -59.47 -4.51 -48.63
CA PRO A 3 -58.93 -3.17 -48.38
C PRO A 3 -57.65 -3.24 -47.52
N VAL A 4 -56.67 -2.40 -47.84
CA VAL A 4 -55.38 -2.30 -47.11
C VAL A 4 -55.56 -1.38 -45.90
N LEU A 5 -55.36 -1.94 -44.71
CA LEU A 5 -55.42 -1.24 -43.42
C LEU A 5 -54.11 -0.46 -43.18
N ARG A 6 -54.19 0.86 -43.04
CA ARG A 6 -53.05 1.71 -42.63
C ARG A 6 -52.92 1.67 -41.10
N VAL A 7 -51.83 1.11 -40.60
CA VAL A 7 -51.45 1.19 -39.18
C VAL A 7 -50.49 2.36 -39.00
N MET A 8 -50.93 3.39 -38.27
CA MET A 8 -50.11 4.52 -37.83
C MET A 8 -49.40 4.12 -36.52
N PHE A 9 -48.08 3.96 -36.54
CA PHE A 9 -47.28 3.78 -35.32
C PHE A 9 -46.98 5.14 -34.69
N LEU A 10 -47.57 5.40 -33.52
CA LEU A 10 -47.21 6.52 -32.64
C LEU A 10 -45.93 6.17 -31.88
N LEU A 11 -44.85 6.91 -32.13
CA LEU A 11 -43.58 6.79 -31.44
C LEU A 11 -43.70 7.46 -30.05
N GLY A 12 -43.91 6.66 -28.99
CA GLY A 12 -43.95 7.14 -27.62
C GLY A 12 -42.53 7.39 -27.07
N LEU A 13 -42.24 8.63 -26.68
CA LEU A 13 -40.98 9.03 -26.07
C LEU A 13 -40.93 8.53 -24.59
N PHE A 14 -40.26 7.41 -24.34
CA PHE A 14 -39.99 6.93 -22.99
C PHE A 14 -38.77 7.69 -22.42
N VAL A 15 -39.02 8.66 -21.54
CA VAL A 15 -37.96 9.29 -20.73
C VAL A 15 -37.68 8.37 -19.54
N ALA A 16 -36.61 7.60 -19.61
CA ALA A 16 -36.13 6.81 -18.48
C ALA A 16 -35.48 7.74 -17.45
N LEU A 17 -36.13 7.95 -16.31
CA LEU A 17 -35.48 8.55 -15.14
C LEU A 17 -34.50 7.51 -14.56
N LEU A 18 -33.21 7.67 -14.84
CA LEU A 18 -32.17 6.94 -14.13
C LEU A 18 -32.06 7.54 -12.71
N PRO A 19 -32.09 6.72 -11.65
CA PRO A 19 -31.84 7.22 -10.31
C PRO A 19 -30.39 7.70 -10.22
N ALA A 20 -30.20 8.95 -9.82
CA ALA A 20 -28.88 9.45 -9.48
C ALA A 20 -28.38 8.68 -8.25
N SER A 21 -27.36 7.83 -8.43
CA SER A 21 -26.65 7.23 -7.30
C SER A 21 -25.99 8.33 -6.49
N THR A 22 -26.56 8.66 -5.34
CA THR A 22 -25.84 9.40 -4.30
C THR A 22 -24.76 8.46 -3.77
N ALA A 23 -23.53 8.62 -4.23
CA ALA A 23 -22.39 7.96 -3.61
C ALA A 23 -22.41 8.33 -2.12
N ALA A 24 -22.66 7.34 -1.25
CA ALA A 24 -22.60 7.55 0.18
C ALA A 24 -21.16 7.94 0.51
N ARG A 25 -20.94 9.22 0.87
CA ARG A 25 -19.65 9.70 1.34
C ARG A 25 -19.21 8.79 2.48
N ALA A 26 -18.04 8.18 2.37
CA ALA A 26 -17.57 7.30 3.43
C ALA A 26 -17.51 8.08 4.75
N ALA A 27 -18.02 7.46 5.81
CA ALA A 27 -18.15 8.12 7.10
C ALA A 27 -16.77 8.26 7.75
N LYS A 28 -16.51 9.44 8.32
CA LYS A 28 -15.35 9.67 9.19
C LYS A 28 -15.22 8.53 10.20
N ARG A 29 -14.04 7.90 10.22
CA ARG A 29 -13.68 6.82 11.14
C ARG A 29 -12.68 7.33 12.16
N CYS A 30 -12.96 7.13 13.44
CA CYS A 30 -12.06 7.52 14.53
C CYS A 30 -11.55 6.28 15.27
N PHE A 31 -10.28 6.31 15.65
CA PHE A 31 -9.58 5.22 16.34
C PHE A 31 -9.36 5.63 17.80
N PRO A 32 -10.01 4.97 18.77
CA PRO A 32 -9.84 5.28 20.20
C PRO A 32 -8.39 5.17 20.68
N GLU A 33 -7.62 4.25 20.10
CA GLU A 33 -6.23 3.93 20.45
C GLU A 33 -5.28 5.11 20.23
N THR A 34 -5.48 5.85 19.14
CA THR A 34 -4.62 6.98 18.76
C THR A 34 -5.30 8.34 18.89
N LYS A 35 -6.62 8.34 19.15
CA LYS A 35 -7.50 9.52 19.15
C LYS A 35 -7.48 10.29 17.83
N GLN A 36 -7.10 9.62 16.73
CA GLN A 36 -7.10 10.18 15.39
C GLN A 36 -8.32 9.71 14.61
N CYS A 37 -8.67 10.47 13.58
CA CYS A 37 -9.72 10.09 12.64
C CYS A 37 -9.21 10.19 11.21
N ILE A 38 -9.74 9.33 10.36
CA ILE A 38 -9.57 9.32 8.91
C ILE A 38 -10.94 9.60 8.28
N ASP A 39 -10.97 10.38 7.20
CA ASP A 39 -12.21 10.85 6.58
C ASP A 39 -12.05 10.97 5.05
N GLY A 40 -13.17 11.08 4.34
CA GLY A 40 -13.23 11.27 2.90
C GLY A 40 -12.42 10.25 2.12
N ARG A 41 -11.69 10.71 1.11
CA ARG A 41 -10.98 9.84 0.17
C ARG A 41 -9.91 8.95 0.84
N PHE A 42 -9.30 9.41 1.93
CA PHE A 42 -8.35 8.58 2.69
C PHE A 42 -9.04 7.46 3.47
N GLU A 43 -10.26 7.67 3.99
CA GLU A 43 -11.02 6.59 4.64
C GLU A 43 -11.47 5.55 3.60
N GLU A 44 -11.97 6.01 2.45
CA GLU A 44 -12.33 5.14 1.33
C GLU A 44 -11.15 4.28 0.88
N PHE A 45 -9.98 4.92 0.69
CA PHE A 45 -8.76 4.22 0.31
C PHE A 45 -8.32 3.22 1.39
N TRP A 46 -8.35 3.59 2.67
CA TRP A 46 -8.03 2.69 3.77
C TRP A 46 -8.94 1.46 3.77
N THR A 47 -10.25 1.67 3.65
CA THR A 47 -11.26 0.61 3.68
C THR A 47 -11.14 -0.33 2.47
N GLN A 48 -10.93 0.23 1.28
CA GLN A 48 -10.80 -0.54 0.03
C GLN A 48 -9.54 -1.42 0.03
N ASN A 49 -8.45 -0.95 0.64
CA ASN A 49 -7.14 -1.58 0.54
C ASN A 49 -6.77 -2.39 1.80
N GLY A 50 -7.76 -3.01 2.44
CA GLY A 50 -7.55 -3.96 3.53
C GLY A 50 -7.46 -3.37 4.94
N GLY A 51 -7.55 -2.04 5.09
CA GLY A 51 -7.73 -1.36 6.37
C GLY A 51 -6.69 -1.68 7.44
N LEU A 52 -7.16 -2.06 8.63
CA LEU A 52 -6.34 -2.19 9.85
C LEU A 52 -5.19 -3.21 9.69
N PRO A 53 -5.40 -4.42 9.14
CA PRO A 53 -4.32 -5.36 8.85
C PRO A 53 -3.19 -4.79 7.98
N VAL A 54 -3.52 -3.94 6.99
CA VAL A 54 -2.55 -3.44 6.00
C VAL A 54 -1.87 -2.16 6.49
N PHE A 55 -2.65 -1.17 6.91
CA PHE A 55 -2.13 0.17 7.22
C PHE A 55 -1.97 0.44 8.72
N GLY A 56 -2.73 -0.28 9.56
CA GLY A 56 -2.88 0.05 10.98
C GLY A 56 -3.79 1.24 11.23
N PHE A 57 -3.70 1.79 12.44
CA PHE A 57 -4.45 2.97 12.85
C PHE A 57 -3.89 4.26 12.20
N ALA A 58 -4.74 5.28 12.05
CA ALA A 58 -4.24 6.63 11.79
C ALA A 58 -3.49 7.13 13.02
N ILE A 59 -2.33 7.75 12.83
CA ILE A 59 -1.45 8.24 13.92
C ILE A 59 -1.27 9.76 13.92
N THR A 60 -1.77 10.43 12.87
CA THR A 60 -1.93 11.89 12.83
C THR A 60 -3.31 12.26 12.28
N ALA A 61 -3.71 13.52 12.50
CA ALA A 61 -4.76 14.13 11.69
C ALA A 61 -4.24 14.33 10.25
N GLN A 62 -5.15 14.45 9.29
CA GLN A 62 -4.81 14.86 7.93
C GLN A 62 -4.32 16.32 7.93
N ALA A 63 -3.20 16.59 7.26
CA ALA A 63 -2.64 17.92 7.12
C ALA A 63 -1.91 18.07 5.78
N ASN A 64 -1.70 19.30 5.32
CA ASN A 64 -0.85 19.54 4.15
C ASN A 64 0.62 19.44 4.56
N GLU A 65 1.34 18.45 4.03
CA GLU A 65 2.77 18.26 4.25
C GLU A 65 3.54 18.39 2.94
N THR A 66 4.81 18.79 3.03
CA THR A 66 5.69 18.86 1.85
C THR A 66 6.08 17.44 1.45
N ASN A 67 5.64 16.99 0.28
CA ASN A 67 6.09 15.73 -0.33
C ASN A 67 7.58 15.85 -0.68
N ARG A 68 8.38 14.90 -0.20
CA ARG A 68 9.86 14.94 -0.33
C ARG A 68 10.33 14.83 -1.78
N ASP A 69 9.64 14.04 -2.59
CA ASP A 69 10.09 13.74 -3.96
C ASP A 69 9.74 14.88 -4.95
N THR A 70 8.65 15.62 -4.70
CA THR A 70 8.14 16.67 -5.60
C THR A 70 8.27 18.09 -5.04
N GLY A 71 8.49 18.26 -3.73
CA GLY A 71 8.52 19.55 -3.05
C GLY A 71 7.15 20.22 -2.90
N LYS A 72 6.06 19.62 -3.40
CA LYS A 72 4.71 20.17 -3.30
C LYS A 72 4.11 19.94 -1.92
N LYS A 73 3.31 20.88 -1.43
CA LYS A 73 2.46 20.65 -0.26
C LYS A 73 1.19 19.94 -0.70
N ILE A 74 0.98 18.72 -0.21
CA ILE A 74 -0.19 17.90 -0.53
C ILE A 74 -0.88 17.43 0.75
N PRO A 75 -2.19 17.17 0.72
CA PRO A 75 -2.86 16.54 1.85
C PRO A 75 -2.21 15.19 2.14
N THR A 76 -1.85 14.98 3.39
CA THR A 76 -1.11 13.82 3.87
C THR A 76 -1.68 13.37 5.20
N GLN A 77 -1.73 12.06 5.40
CA GLN A 77 -2.05 11.49 6.71
C GLN A 77 -1.18 10.27 6.98
N TRP A 78 -0.70 10.16 8.21
CA TRP A 78 0.15 9.07 8.64
C TRP A 78 -0.69 7.96 9.29
N MET A 79 -0.43 6.73 8.88
CA MET A 79 -0.92 5.50 9.49
C MET A 79 0.24 4.82 10.24
N GLU A 80 -0.01 3.77 11.01
CA GLU A 80 1.08 3.07 11.72
C GLU A 80 2.13 2.47 10.78
N ARG A 81 1.72 1.98 9.61
CA ARG A 81 2.63 1.32 8.64
C ARG A 81 2.95 2.15 7.40
N ASN A 82 2.08 3.09 7.01
CA ASN A 82 2.21 3.85 5.76
C ASN A 82 1.91 5.34 5.94
N ARG A 83 2.21 6.11 4.90
CA ARG A 83 1.82 7.53 4.78
C ARG A 83 0.98 7.69 3.51
N PHE A 84 -0.25 8.16 3.67
CA PHE A 84 -1.13 8.45 2.54
C PHE A 84 -0.88 9.85 2.03
N GLU A 85 -0.81 9.99 0.72
CA GLU A 85 -0.50 11.21 -0.01
C GLU A 85 -1.58 11.42 -1.08
N SER A 86 -2.23 12.59 -1.07
CA SER A 86 -3.31 12.89 -2.01
C SER A 86 -2.75 13.47 -3.32
N HIS A 87 -3.19 12.89 -4.44
CA HIS A 87 -2.80 13.22 -5.81
C HIS A 87 -4.05 13.35 -6.71
N PRO A 88 -4.94 14.33 -6.47
CA PRO A 88 -6.21 14.46 -7.20
C PRO A 88 -6.04 14.73 -8.71
N GLU A 89 -4.83 15.08 -9.15
CA GLU A 89 -4.47 15.16 -10.57
C GLU A 89 -4.49 13.80 -11.28
N ASN A 90 -4.34 12.71 -10.54
CA ASN A 90 -4.40 11.35 -11.06
C ASN A 90 -5.82 10.82 -11.03
N LYS A 91 -6.14 9.91 -11.96
CA LYS A 91 -7.39 9.15 -11.87
C LYS A 91 -7.28 8.08 -10.78
N ALA A 92 -8.38 7.84 -10.06
CA ALA A 92 -8.48 6.70 -9.17
C ALA A 92 -8.14 5.39 -9.94
N PRO A 93 -7.46 4.43 -9.29
CA PRO A 93 -7.09 4.39 -7.86
C PRO A 93 -5.79 5.14 -7.49
N TYR A 94 -5.12 5.80 -8.44
CA TYR A 94 -3.80 6.45 -8.24
C TYR A 94 -3.88 7.87 -7.67
N ASP A 95 -5.08 8.30 -7.26
CA ASP A 95 -5.35 9.58 -6.63
C ASP A 95 -4.99 9.64 -5.14
N VAL A 96 -4.67 8.47 -4.56
CA VAL A 96 -3.99 8.33 -3.27
C VAL A 96 -2.77 7.45 -3.48
N LEU A 97 -1.60 7.95 -3.12
CA LEU A 97 -0.34 7.20 -3.19
C LEU A 97 0.22 6.98 -1.79
N LEU A 98 1.05 5.94 -1.67
CA LEU A 98 1.78 5.63 -0.46
C LEU A 98 3.19 6.23 -0.52
N GLY A 99 3.54 7.02 0.49
CA GLY A 99 4.88 7.56 0.68
C GLY A 99 5.93 6.47 0.82
N ARG A 100 7.15 6.74 0.33
CA ARG A 100 8.28 5.80 0.31
C ARG A 100 8.94 5.67 1.70
N LEU A 101 8.19 5.14 2.67
CA LEU A 101 8.63 5.13 4.08
C LEU A 101 9.84 4.23 4.36
N GLY A 102 10.07 3.17 3.58
CA GLY A 102 11.27 2.35 3.74
C GLY A 102 12.52 3.11 3.34
N ASP A 103 12.45 3.85 2.23
CA ASP A 103 13.51 4.76 1.79
C ASP A 103 13.73 5.90 2.82
N ASP A 104 12.65 6.57 3.25
CA ASP A 104 12.72 7.62 4.27
C ASP A 104 13.40 7.13 5.55
N ARG A 105 13.07 5.90 6.00
CA ARG A 105 13.65 5.32 7.20
C ARG A 105 15.12 4.94 7.04
N LEU A 106 15.50 4.32 5.93
CA LEU A 106 16.91 4.02 5.63
C LEU A 106 17.75 5.29 5.68
N ARG A 107 17.28 6.39 5.08
CA ARG A 107 17.97 7.69 5.15
C ARG A 107 18.08 8.24 6.57
N GLN A 108 17.03 8.14 7.39
CA GLN A 108 17.10 8.53 8.81
C GLN A 108 18.15 7.73 9.59
N LEU A 109 18.38 6.48 9.20
CA LEU A 109 19.41 5.60 9.75
C LEU A 109 20.80 5.81 9.12
N GLY A 110 20.96 6.80 8.23
CA GLY A 110 22.21 7.09 7.54
C GLY A 110 22.58 6.07 6.45
N ARG A 111 21.62 5.27 5.98
CA ARG A 111 21.80 4.29 4.90
C ARG A 111 21.27 4.85 3.59
N ASP A 112 22.13 4.88 2.59
CA ASP A 112 21.79 5.24 1.22
C ASP A 112 21.60 3.96 0.40
N TRP A 113 20.34 3.60 0.14
CA TRP A 113 20.03 2.36 -0.58
C TRP A 113 20.59 2.34 -2.00
N GLN A 114 20.81 3.51 -2.62
CA GLN A 114 21.37 3.58 -3.97
C GLN A 114 22.83 3.13 -4.01
N LYS A 115 23.49 3.04 -2.84
CA LYS A 115 24.85 2.55 -2.66
C LYS A 115 24.89 1.14 -2.05
N GLU A 116 23.74 0.52 -1.80
CA GLU A 116 23.73 -0.89 -1.38
C GLU A 116 24.26 -1.75 -2.54
N PRO A 117 25.04 -2.80 -2.22
CA PRO A 117 25.55 -3.70 -3.24
C PRO A 117 24.38 -4.38 -3.95
N ARG A 118 24.46 -4.40 -5.28
CA ARG A 118 23.53 -5.15 -6.13
C ARG A 118 23.92 -6.62 -6.13
N GLU A 119 22.92 -7.51 -6.21
CA GLU A 119 23.18 -8.94 -6.35
C GLU A 119 23.68 -9.28 -7.76
N SER A 120 24.45 -10.36 -7.89
CA SER A 120 25.10 -10.76 -9.15
C SER A 120 24.12 -11.19 -10.25
N GLY A 121 22.83 -11.32 -9.94
CA GLY A 121 21.79 -11.67 -10.90
C GLY A 121 20.58 -12.33 -10.25
N GLN A 122 19.66 -12.80 -11.09
CA GLN A 122 18.47 -13.53 -10.69
C GLN A 122 18.84 -14.86 -10.01
N LYS A 123 18.15 -15.15 -8.91
CA LYS A 123 18.24 -16.43 -8.18
C LYS A 123 17.04 -17.32 -8.52
N ALA A 124 17.29 -18.61 -8.67
CA ALA A 124 16.23 -19.59 -8.91
C ALA A 124 15.22 -19.58 -7.74
N GLY A 125 13.92 -19.54 -8.07
CA GLY A 125 12.85 -19.51 -7.07
C GLY A 125 12.59 -18.15 -6.42
N CYS A 126 13.26 -17.07 -6.84
CA CYS A 126 13.05 -15.72 -6.34
C CYS A 126 12.43 -14.80 -7.40
N LEU A 127 11.79 -13.72 -6.95
CA LEU A 127 11.45 -12.58 -7.81
C LEU A 127 12.72 -11.75 -8.05
N TRP A 128 13.00 -11.40 -9.30
CA TRP A 128 14.12 -10.52 -9.66
C TRP A 128 13.62 -9.12 -10.03
N PHE A 129 14.20 -8.10 -9.41
CA PHE A 129 13.91 -6.70 -9.69
C PHE A 129 15.16 -6.05 -10.30
N GLU A 130 15.23 -6.00 -11.63
CA GLU A 130 16.38 -5.47 -12.35
C GLU A 130 16.68 -4.00 -12.02
N GLN A 131 15.63 -3.20 -11.76
CA GLN A 131 15.72 -1.78 -11.45
C GLN A 131 16.64 -1.53 -10.25
N THR A 132 16.48 -2.32 -9.18
CA THR A 132 17.28 -2.19 -7.96
C THR A 132 18.40 -3.23 -7.86
N GLY A 133 18.35 -4.30 -8.67
CA GLY A 133 19.34 -5.36 -8.67
C GLY A 133 19.20 -6.30 -7.48
N HIS A 134 17.97 -6.53 -7.01
CA HIS A 134 17.70 -7.35 -5.84
C HIS A 134 16.67 -8.44 -6.12
N ASN A 135 16.83 -9.55 -5.40
CA ASN A 135 15.94 -10.69 -5.34
C ASN A 135 15.03 -10.58 -4.12
N VAL A 136 13.79 -11.02 -4.26
CA VAL A 136 12.90 -11.30 -3.15
C VAL A 136 12.62 -12.80 -3.15
N CYS A 137 13.01 -13.48 -2.07
CA CYS A 137 12.96 -14.93 -1.94
C CYS A 137 12.09 -15.35 -0.76
N ASN A 138 11.60 -16.59 -0.76
CA ASN A 138 11.01 -17.20 0.44
C ASN A 138 12.09 -17.67 1.41
N GLN A 139 11.87 -17.48 2.70
CA GLN A 139 12.80 -17.89 3.75
C GLN A 139 12.64 -19.38 4.12
N SER A 140 11.47 -19.98 3.87
CA SER A 140 11.21 -21.40 4.18
C SER A 140 10.21 -22.01 3.21
N GLY A 141 10.69 -22.81 2.25
CA GLY A 141 9.82 -23.47 1.26
C GLY A 141 8.97 -22.45 0.48
N SER A 142 7.65 -22.61 0.54
CA SER A 142 6.67 -21.69 -0.06
C SER A 142 6.25 -20.53 0.86
N ILE A 143 6.95 -20.31 1.98
CA ILE A 143 6.62 -19.27 2.96
C ILE A 143 7.76 -18.27 3.07
N GLY A 144 7.46 -16.99 2.88
CA GLY A 144 8.40 -15.90 3.06
C GLY A 144 8.08 -14.68 2.22
N PHE A 145 9.09 -13.83 2.03
CA PHE A 145 8.94 -12.51 1.43
C PHE A 145 8.43 -12.55 -0.01
N ARG A 146 8.84 -13.53 -0.82
CA ARG A 146 8.36 -13.67 -2.19
C ARG A 146 6.86 -13.90 -2.20
N THR A 147 6.39 -14.94 -1.52
CA THR A 147 4.98 -15.28 -1.50
C THR A 147 4.17 -14.15 -0.86
N TYR A 148 4.67 -13.54 0.21
CA TYR A 148 3.98 -12.39 0.81
C TYR A 148 3.86 -11.22 -0.16
N TRP A 149 4.90 -10.89 -0.92
CA TRP A 149 4.87 -9.84 -1.93
C TRP A 149 3.88 -10.18 -3.07
N GLU A 150 3.89 -11.41 -3.57
CA GLU A 150 3.03 -11.86 -4.69
C GLU A 150 1.53 -11.91 -4.32
N THR A 151 1.18 -12.02 -3.03
CA THR A 151 -0.22 -12.22 -2.59
C THR A 151 -0.81 -11.06 -1.80
N HIS A 152 -0.11 -9.93 -1.72
CA HIS A 152 -0.59 -8.74 -1.03
C HIS A 152 -0.32 -7.51 -1.88
N GLY A 153 -1.33 -6.65 -1.99
CA GLY A 153 -1.27 -5.44 -2.80
C GLY A 153 -2.41 -4.50 -2.46
N LEU A 154 -2.41 -3.35 -3.12
CA LEU A 154 -3.59 -2.49 -3.18
C LEU A 154 -4.67 -3.13 -4.07
N GLU A 155 -5.90 -2.64 -4.01
CA GLU A 155 -7.03 -3.10 -4.81
C GLU A 155 -7.29 -2.11 -5.93
N PHE A 156 -7.04 -2.52 -7.18
CA PHE A 156 -7.11 -1.64 -8.35
C PHE A 156 -8.17 -2.03 -9.39
N ASP A 157 -8.51 -3.30 -9.51
CA ASP A 157 -9.28 -3.80 -10.65
C ASP A 157 -10.49 -4.69 -10.28
N GLY A 158 -10.71 -4.90 -8.98
CA GLY A 158 -11.77 -5.71 -8.39
C GLY A 158 -11.62 -7.21 -8.68
N GLN A 159 -10.48 -7.65 -9.20
CA GLN A 159 -10.25 -9.05 -9.54
C GLN A 159 -9.78 -9.87 -8.33
N PRO A 160 -10.13 -11.16 -8.27
CA PRO A 160 -9.59 -12.03 -7.23
C PRO A 160 -8.07 -12.17 -7.34
N GLY A 161 -7.38 -12.04 -6.22
CA GLY A 161 -5.93 -12.24 -6.13
C GLY A 161 -5.18 -10.91 -6.02
N THR A 162 -3.90 -10.92 -6.39
CA THR A 162 -3.08 -9.72 -6.39
C THR A 162 -2.23 -9.72 -7.65
N SER A 163 -2.35 -8.66 -8.43
CA SER A 163 -1.50 -8.42 -9.59
C SER A 163 -0.13 -7.88 -9.17
N TYR A 164 0.86 -8.01 -10.05
CA TYR A 164 2.18 -7.42 -9.84
C TYR A 164 2.11 -5.90 -9.58
N ALA A 165 1.22 -5.19 -10.27
CA ALA A 165 1.08 -3.74 -10.14
C ALA A 165 0.53 -3.35 -8.75
N GLU A 166 -0.37 -4.14 -8.21
CA GLU A 166 -0.96 -3.94 -6.89
C GLU A 166 0.06 -4.19 -5.76
N SER A 167 0.83 -5.28 -5.86
CA SER A 167 1.96 -5.55 -4.96
C SER A 167 3.00 -4.45 -5.01
N LEU A 168 3.35 -4.00 -6.23
CA LEU A 168 4.30 -2.91 -6.43
C LEU A 168 3.79 -1.59 -5.85
N ALA A 169 2.49 -1.31 -5.94
CA ALA A 169 1.94 -0.09 -5.38
C ALA A 169 1.90 -0.10 -3.85
N LEU A 170 1.67 -1.26 -3.23
CA LEU A 170 1.68 -1.39 -1.76
C LEU A 170 3.11 -1.35 -1.20
N PHE A 171 4.03 -2.16 -1.74
CA PHE A 171 5.36 -2.34 -1.16
C PHE A 171 6.46 -1.55 -1.87
N GLY A 172 6.34 -1.38 -3.17
CA GLY A 172 7.39 -0.87 -4.05
C GLY A 172 8.49 -1.88 -4.33
N LEU A 173 9.58 -1.38 -4.91
CA LEU A 173 10.76 -2.16 -5.24
C LEU A 173 11.55 -2.54 -3.98
N PRO A 174 12.21 -3.72 -3.93
CA PRO A 174 13.17 -4.03 -2.87
C PRO A 174 14.37 -3.09 -2.97
N LEU A 175 14.80 -2.54 -1.84
CA LEU A 175 15.90 -1.58 -1.72
C LEU A 175 17.18 -2.17 -1.14
N THR A 176 17.10 -3.36 -0.55
CA THR A 176 18.24 -4.07 0.03
C THR A 176 18.17 -5.56 -0.27
N GLU A 177 19.30 -6.25 -0.10
CA GLU A 177 19.30 -7.69 0.17
C GLU A 177 18.64 -8.01 1.54
N PRO A 178 18.09 -9.22 1.74
CA PRO A 178 17.62 -9.65 3.05
C PRO A 178 18.80 -9.88 4.00
N LYS A 179 18.78 -9.26 5.19
CA LYS A 179 19.82 -9.40 6.23
C LYS A 179 19.18 -9.57 7.61
N VAL A 180 19.88 -10.23 8.54
CA VAL A 180 19.42 -10.28 9.93
C VAL A 180 19.66 -8.92 10.58
N GLU A 181 18.59 -8.23 10.97
CA GLU A 181 18.60 -6.93 11.64
C GLU A 181 17.88 -7.02 13.00
N LEU A 182 18.10 -6.02 13.86
CA LEU A 182 17.26 -5.83 15.05
C LEU A 182 16.02 -5.04 14.65
N ASN A 183 14.83 -5.57 14.92
CA ASN A 183 13.60 -4.80 14.76
C ASN A 183 13.36 -3.85 15.95
N THR A 184 12.24 -3.14 15.93
CA THR A 184 11.85 -2.20 16.99
C THR A 184 11.67 -2.84 18.37
N SER A 185 11.33 -4.14 18.41
CA SER A 185 11.23 -4.95 19.63
C SER A 185 12.58 -5.53 20.08
N ARG A 186 13.68 -5.25 19.36
CA ARG A 186 15.03 -5.82 19.55
C ARG A 186 15.14 -7.32 19.26
N ASP A 187 14.19 -7.89 18.54
CA ASP A 187 14.31 -9.24 18.02
C ASP A 187 15.26 -9.25 16.83
N ARG A 188 16.07 -10.31 16.70
CA ARG A 188 16.90 -10.56 15.51
C ARG A 188 16.07 -11.29 14.47
N VAL A 189 15.70 -10.59 13.40
CA VAL A 189 14.84 -11.12 12.34
C VAL A 189 15.47 -10.87 10.97
N VAL A 190 15.28 -11.82 10.04
CA VAL A 190 15.64 -11.56 8.64
C VAL A 190 14.74 -10.42 8.17
N THR A 191 15.35 -9.39 7.61
CA THR A 191 14.73 -8.12 7.27
C THR A 191 15.09 -7.78 5.83
N GLN A 192 14.11 -7.37 5.04
CA GLN A 192 14.34 -6.77 3.73
C GLN A 192 13.55 -5.47 3.62
N TRP A 193 14.22 -4.42 3.15
CA TRP A 193 13.62 -3.10 2.98
C TRP A 193 13.11 -2.95 1.55
N PHE A 194 11.94 -2.33 1.43
CA PHE A 194 11.29 -1.96 0.17
C PHE A 194 11.03 -0.46 0.17
N GLU A 195 10.62 0.12 -0.95
CA GLU A 195 10.35 1.56 -1.02
C GLU A 195 9.36 2.01 0.04
N ARG A 196 8.30 1.23 0.28
CA ARG A 196 7.15 1.63 1.12
C ARG A 196 6.96 0.74 2.35
N ALA A 197 7.75 -0.31 2.50
CA ALA A 197 7.59 -1.29 3.56
C ALA A 197 8.94 -1.85 4.06
N ARG A 198 8.91 -2.47 5.23
CA ARG A 198 9.98 -3.33 5.74
C ARG A 198 9.38 -4.69 6.07
N PHE A 199 9.87 -5.74 5.43
CA PHE A 199 9.43 -7.10 5.72
C PHE A 199 10.33 -7.71 6.77
N GLU A 200 9.74 -8.39 7.74
CA GLU A 200 10.43 -9.11 8.82
C GLU A 200 9.97 -10.56 8.81
N TYR A 201 10.91 -11.50 8.77
CA TYR A 201 10.62 -12.94 8.83
C TYR A 201 10.79 -13.48 10.26
N HIS A 202 9.72 -14.09 10.76
CA HIS A 202 9.59 -14.58 12.14
C HIS A 202 9.42 -16.11 12.15
N PRO A 203 10.51 -16.90 12.22
CA PRO A 203 10.45 -18.34 12.03
C PRO A 203 9.61 -19.08 13.09
N ASN A 204 9.49 -18.52 14.30
CA ASN A 204 8.79 -19.13 15.42
C ASN A 204 7.30 -18.77 15.49
N LYS A 205 6.79 -17.98 14.53
CA LYS A 205 5.37 -17.64 14.42
C LYS A 205 4.60 -18.69 13.59
N PRO A 206 3.28 -18.79 13.77
CA PRO A 206 2.40 -19.51 12.85
C PRO A 206 2.60 -19.05 11.40
N ALA A 207 2.29 -19.92 10.43
CA ALA A 207 2.62 -19.70 9.02
C ALA A 207 2.11 -18.35 8.49
N GLU A 208 0.89 -17.99 8.86
CA GLU A 208 0.21 -16.74 8.51
C GLU A 208 0.86 -15.48 9.11
N PHE A 209 1.69 -15.63 10.14
CA PHE A 209 2.39 -14.55 10.83
C PHE A 209 3.92 -14.65 10.69
N LYS A 210 4.43 -15.51 9.80
CA LYS A 210 5.87 -15.64 9.55
C LYS A 210 6.44 -14.43 8.81
N VAL A 211 5.63 -13.66 8.08
CA VAL A 211 6.04 -12.37 7.52
C VAL A 211 5.21 -11.27 8.16
N LEU A 212 5.89 -10.31 8.79
CA LEU A 212 5.27 -9.14 9.40
C LEU A 212 5.86 -7.87 8.79
N LEU A 213 5.04 -6.82 8.74
CA LEU A 213 5.47 -5.50 8.28
C LEU A 213 5.89 -4.62 9.47
N GLY A 214 7.03 -3.95 9.33
CA GLY A 214 7.45 -2.91 10.27
C GLY A 214 6.43 -1.76 10.34
N LEU A 215 6.35 -1.10 11.50
CA LEU A 215 5.47 0.05 11.73
C LEU A 215 6.13 1.33 11.25
N LEU A 216 6.47 1.40 9.95
CA LEU A 216 7.31 2.46 9.41
C LEU A 216 6.70 3.86 9.55
N GLY A 217 5.37 3.98 9.57
CA GLY A 217 4.72 5.26 9.85
C GLY A 217 5.06 5.79 11.23
N ASN A 218 4.98 4.93 12.26
CA ASN A 218 5.41 5.25 13.62
C ASN A 218 6.91 5.57 13.69
N GLU A 219 7.74 4.71 13.09
CA GLU A 219 9.20 4.82 13.15
C GLU A 219 9.72 6.09 12.49
N VAL A 220 9.19 6.43 11.31
CA VAL A 220 9.63 7.61 10.53
C VAL A 220 9.08 8.89 11.15
N ARG A 221 7.79 8.93 11.49
CA ARG A 221 7.13 10.16 11.97
C ARG A 221 7.65 10.60 13.33
N PHE A 222 7.74 9.67 14.28
CA PHE A 222 8.16 9.98 15.65
C PHE A 222 9.66 9.80 15.86
N LYS A 223 10.41 9.48 14.79
CA LYS A 223 11.84 9.16 14.84
C LYS A 223 12.17 8.15 15.94
N TRP A 224 11.30 7.16 16.13
CA TRP A 224 11.47 6.19 17.20
C TRP A 224 12.79 5.44 17.00
N ALA A 225 13.77 5.71 17.84
CA ALA A 225 14.88 4.80 18.06
C ALA A 225 14.40 3.84 19.15
N ALA A 226 14.54 2.52 18.96
CA ALA A 226 14.34 1.60 20.07
C ALA A 226 15.13 2.15 21.28
N PRO A 227 14.52 2.26 22.48
CA PRO A 227 15.22 2.80 23.66
C PRO A 227 16.57 2.10 23.78
N ARG A 228 17.67 2.85 23.98
CA ARG A 228 19.02 2.27 24.16
C ARG A 228 19.08 1.40 25.41
#